data_AF-A0A813HMC3-F1
#
_entry.id   AF-A0A813HMC3-F1
#
_cell.length_a   1.000
_cell.length_b   1.000
_cell.length_c   1.000
_cell.angle_alpha   90.00
_cell.angle_beta   90.00
_cell.angle_gamma   90.00
#
_symmetry.space_group_name_H-M   'P 1'
#
loop_
_entity.id
_entity.type
_entity.pdbx_description
1 polymer ?
#
loop_
_entity_poly.entity_id
_entity_poly.type
_entity_poly.pdbx_seq_one_letter_code
_entity_poly.pdbx_strand_id
1 'polypeptide(L)'
;ANLRIGFVAEDDVDLLIQDDASKTWLTKWDGGIVNRHKSTGTFGAVQLKFSSARSSSRGKRSVEEFVQMDGVLSDSITAQVTNFDASDASVLVLYSWDSIEAANCPRVPRGCQVADGVQAASSVKRFAAWLAQRYSSE
;
A
#
# COMPACT_ATOMS: atom_id res chain seq x y z
N ALA A 1 3.84 14.01 -7.32
CA ALA A 1 3.18 12.88 -6.66
C ALA A 1 4.06 11.68 -6.90
N ASN A 2 4.62 11.06 -5.88
CA ASN A 2 5.68 10.07 -6.13
C ASN A 2 5.14 8.83 -6.86
N LEU A 3 3.91 8.44 -6.58
CA LEU A 3 3.18 7.41 -7.32
C LEU A 3 1.68 7.71 -7.32
N ARG A 4 1.02 7.52 -8.46
CA ARG A 4 -0.43 7.50 -8.58
C ARG A 4 -0.83 6.29 -9.40
N ILE A 5 -1.78 5.51 -8.89
CA ILE A 5 -2.39 4.37 -9.56
C ILE A 5 -3.90 4.61 -9.54
N GLY A 6 -4.53 4.54 -10.70
CA GLY A 6 -5.97 4.67 -10.84
C GLY A 6 -6.52 3.76 -11.92
N PHE A 7 -7.83 3.54 -11.85
CA PHE A 7 -8.58 2.74 -12.78
C PHE A 7 -9.79 3.52 -13.26
N VAL A 8 -10.03 3.46 -14.56
CA VAL A 8 -11.23 4.01 -15.19
C VAL A 8 -12.06 2.86 -15.70
N ALA A 9 -13.30 2.76 -15.24
CA ALA A 9 -14.23 1.73 -15.66
C ALA A 9 -15.66 2.28 -15.78
N GLU A 10 -16.48 1.63 -16.61
CA GLU A 10 -17.94 1.88 -16.65
C GLU A 10 -18.69 1.09 -15.57
N ASP A 11 -18.13 -0.05 -15.18
CA ASP A 11 -18.66 -1.00 -14.20
C ASP A 11 -18.10 -0.75 -12.78
N ASP A 12 -18.74 -1.36 -11.78
CA ASP A 12 -18.35 -1.25 -10.37
C ASP A 12 -17.12 -2.13 -10.08
N VAL A 13 -15.93 -1.54 -10.26
CA VAL A 13 -14.65 -2.19 -9.96
C VAL A 13 -13.94 -1.46 -8.83
N ASP A 14 -13.37 -2.22 -7.91
CA ASP A 14 -12.63 -1.67 -6.77
C ASP A 14 -11.11 -1.74 -7.00
N LEU A 15 -10.40 -0.68 -6.63
CA LEU A 15 -8.94 -0.67 -6.52
C LEU A 15 -8.54 -1.17 -5.13
N LEU A 16 -7.75 -2.23 -5.08
CA LEU A 16 -7.11 -2.72 -3.87
C LEU A 16 -5.60 -2.57 -3.99
N ILE A 17 -4.95 -2.05 -2.95
CA ILE A 17 -3.49 -1.98 -2.89
C ILE A 17 -3.02 -2.54 -1.57
N GLN A 18 -2.11 -3.50 -1.64
CA GLN A 18 -1.49 -4.12 -0.47
C GLN A 18 0.02 -3.91 -0.50
N ASP A 19 0.59 -3.62 0.67
CA ASP A 19 2.02 -3.77 0.90
C ASP A 19 2.36 -5.25 1.14
N ASP A 20 3.23 -5.82 0.32
CA ASP A 20 3.45 -7.27 0.31
C ASP A 20 4.20 -7.76 1.55
N ALA A 21 5.06 -6.91 2.13
CA ALA A 21 5.91 -7.25 3.25
C ALA A 21 5.12 -7.30 4.56
N SER A 22 4.41 -6.21 4.87
CA SER A 22 3.59 -6.10 6.10
C SER A 22 2.21 -6.73 5.96
N LYS A 23 1.79 -7.13 4.75
CA LYS A 23 0.42 -7.56 4.41
C LYS A 23 -0.64 -6.51 4.73
N THR A 24 -0.24 -5.23 4.80
CA THR A 24 -1.14 -4.12 5.11
C THR A 24 -1.88 -3.66 3.86
N TRP A 25 -3.20 -3.54 3.96
CA TRP A 25 -4.00 -2.90 2.91
C TRP A 25 -3.83 -1.39 2.98
N LEU A 26 -3.18 -0.82 1.96
CA LEU A 26 -3.10 0.63 1.78
C LEU A 26 -4.46 1.18 1.38
N THR A 27 -5.10 0.55 0.37
CA THR A 27 -6.50 0.79 0.01
C THR A 27 -7.27 -0.51 -0.13
N LYS A 28 -8.53 -0.48 0.30
CA LYS A 28 -9.54 -1.52 0.11
C LYS A 28 -10.92 -0.89 0.28
N TRP A 29 -11.88 -1.23 -0.57
CA TRP A 29 -13.22 -0.61 -0.58
C TRP A 29 -13.85 -0.45 0.81
N ASP A 30 -13.85 -1.55 1.59
CA ASP A 30 -14.27 -1.58 2.98
C ASP A 30 -13.12 -2.09 3.86
N GLY A 31 -12.14 -1.22 4.10
CA GLY A 31 -10.98 -1.52 4.94
C GLY A 31 -9.76 -0.68 4.59
N GLY A 32 -8.57 -1.13 4.98
CA GLY A 32 -7.32 -0.45 4.66
C GLY A 32 -7.12 0.90 5.37
N ILE A 33 -5.99 1.54 5.07
CA ILE A 33 -5.62 2.82 5.66
C ILE A 33 -6.46 3.95 5.09
N VAL A 34 -6.70 3.91 3.77
CA VAL A 34 -7.63 4.76 3.03
C VAL A 34 -8.71 3.92 2.35
N ASN A 35 -9.91 4.48 2.23
CA ASN A 35 -11.09 3.83 1.65
C ASN A 35 -12.22 4.82 1.35
N ARG A 36 -13.38 4.30 0.93
CA ARG A 36 -14.59 5.08 0.61
C ARG A 36 -15.07 6.02 1.72
N HIS A 37 -14.75 5.74 2.98
CA HIS A 37 -15.12 6.56 4.14
C HIS A 37 -13.96 7.42 4.66
N LYS A 38 -12.72 7.13 4.23
CA LYS A 38 -11.51 7.78 4.68
C LYS A 38 -10.57 8.03 3.49
N SER A 39 -10.70 9.21 2.89
CA SER A 39 -9.97 9.58 1.67
C SER A 39 -8.49 9.90 1.89
N THR A 40 -8.01 10.03 3.13
CA THR A 40 -6.61 10.33 3.42
C THR A 40 -6.09 9.52 4.60
N GLY A 41 -4.81 9.15 4.54
CA GLY A 41 -4.16 8.41 5.61
C GLY A 41 -2.64 8.38 5.44
N THR A 42 -1.96 7.70 6.35
CA THR A 42 -0.49 7.63 6.34
C THR A 42 -0.06 6.19 6.58
N PHE A 43 0.91 5.73 5.79
CA PHE A 43 1.59 4.44 5.95
C PHE A 43 3.09 4.69 6.11
N GLY A 44 3.62 4.54 7.32
CA GLY A 44 4.99 4.95 7.62
C GLY A 44 5.19 6.44 7.37
N ALA A 45 6.08 6.78 6.43
CA ALA A 45 6.32 8.15 5.98
C ALA A 45 5.57 8.53 4.69
N VAL A 46 4.76 7.62 4.13
CA VAL A 46 4.01 7.81 2.88
C VAL A 46 2.62 8.35 3.20
N GLN A 47 2.30 9.51 2.63
CA GLN A 47 0.94 10.05 2.64
C GLN A 47 0.11 9.41 1.54
N LEU A 48 -1.07 8.94 1.90
CA LEU A 48 -2.01 8.27 1.01
C LEU A 48 -3.22 9.17 0.82
N LYS A 49 -3.62 9.33 -0.44
CA LYS A 49 -4.88 9.98 -0.82
C LYS A 49 -5.67 9.06 -1.75
N PHE A 50 -6.89 8.76 -1.37
CA PHE A 50 -7.83 7.96 -2.11
C PHE A 50 -8.98 8.82 -2.63
N SER A 51 -9.39 8.56 -3.86
CA SER A 51 -10.58 9.14 -4.47
C SER A 51 -11.43 8.01 -5.03
N SER A 52 -12.61 7.80 -4.46
CA SER A 52 -13.65 6.99 -5.10
C SER A 52 -14.54 7.89 -5.93
N ALA A 53 -14.72 7.53 -7.19
CA ALA A 53 -15.77 8.08 -8.02
C ALA A 53 -16.81 6.99 -8.22
N ARG A 54 -18.02 7.18 -7.65
CA ARG A 54 -19.13 6.25 -7.90
C ARG A 54 -19.74 6.56 -9.26
N SER A 55 -19.84 5.54 -10.11
CA SER A 55 -20.70 5.60 -11.29
C SER A 55 -22.13 5.80 -10.79
N SER A 56 -22.69 6.99 -11.01
CA SER A 56 -24.13 7.17 -10.77
C SER A 56 -24.84 6.29 -11.78
N SER A 57 -25.63 5.33 -11.30
CA SER A 57 -26.36 4.29 -12.04
C SER A 57 -27.39 4.79 -13.08
N ARG A 58 -27.25 6.03 -13.58
CA ARG A 58 -28.13 6.67 -14.57
C ARG A 58 -27.40 7.27 -15.77
N GLY A 59 -26.16 6.86 -16.02
CA GLY A 59 -25.48 7.18 -17.28
C GLY A 59 -24.15 6.45 -17.36
N LYS A 60 -23.89 5.80 -18.50
CA LYS A 60 -22.59 5.20 -18.83
C LYS A 60 -21.51 6.28 -18.84
N ARG A 61 -20.99 6.62 -17.68
CA ARG A 61 -19.92 7.59 -17.54
C ARG A 61 -18.80 6.89 -16.81
N SER A 62 -17.70 6.70 -17.50
CA SER A 62 -16.52 6.11 -16.91
C SER A 62 -16.08 6.96 -15.71
N VAL A 63 -15.89 6.30 -14.58
CA VAL A 63 -15.47 6.93 -13.32
C VAL A 63 -14.06 6.50 -13.00
N GLU A 64 -13.27 7.42 -12.46
CA GLU A 64 -11.90 7.15 -12.07
C GLU A 64 -11.80 6.94 -10.55
N GLU A 65 -11.40 5.75 -10.14
CA GLU A 65 -10.93 5.49 -8.78
C GLU A 65 -9.40 5.55 -8.77
N PHE A 66 -8.80 6.23 -7.79
CA PHE A 66 -7.35 6.28 -7.70
C PHE A 66 -6.82 6.37 -6.27
N VAL A 67 -5.59 5.89 -6.10
CA VAL A 67 -4.73 6.16 -4.96
C VAL A 67 -3.51 6.95 -5.42
N GLN A 68 -3.23 8.04 -4.71
CA GLN A 68 -2.00 8.80 -4.79
C GLN A 68 -1.17 8.55 -3.53
N MET A 69 0.12 8.36 -3.72
CA MET A 69 1.11 8.10 -2.68
C MET A 69 2.24 9.12 -2.77
N ASP A 70 2.41 9.89 -1.71
CA ASP A 70 3.45 10.91 -1.59
C ASP A 70 4.43 10.48 -0.49
N GLY A 71 5.61 10.01 -0.90
CA GLY A 71 6.65 9.49 -0.01
C GLY A 71 7.51 8.43 -0.69
N VAL A 72 8.32 7.71 0.09
CA VAL A 72 9.14 6.59 -0.38
C VAL A 72 8.55 5.30 0.18
N LEU A 73 8.13 4.39 -0.70
CA LEU A 73 7.79 3.03 -0.33
C LEU A 73 9.09 2.25 -0.09
N SER A 74 9.22 1.57 1.04
CA SER A 74 10.37 0.71 1.34
C SER A 74 10.30 -0.64 0.65
N ASP A 75 9.10 -1.06 0.27
CA ASP A 75 8.78 -2.41 -0.18
C ASP A 75 7.86 -2.38 -1.41
N SER A 76 7.71 -3.53 -2.07
CA SER A 76 6.80 -3.69 -3.20
C SER A 76 5.34 -3.61 -2.73
N ILE A 77 4.53 -2.96 -3.57
CA ILE A 77 3.09 -2.97 -3.43
C ILE A 77 2.46 -3.77 -4.57
N THR A 78 1.37 -4.47 -4.26
CA THR A 78 0.54 -5.15 -5.25
C THR A 78 -0.75 -4.36 -5.43
N ALA A 79 -1.02 -3.93 -6.67
CA ALA A 79 -2.30 -3.35 -7.06
C ALA A 79 -3.20 -4.44 -7.69
N GLN A 80 -4.44 -4.52 -7.23
CA GLN A 80 -5.44 -5.47 -7.70
C GLN A 80 -6.70 -4.70 -8.11
N VAL A 81 -7.33 -5.17 -9.18
CA VAL A 81 -8.67 -4.74 -9.61
C VAL A 81 -9.60 -5.89 -9.29
N THR A 82 -10.68 -5.62 -8.57
CA THR A 82 -11.73 -6.62 -8.36
C THR A 82 -13.04 -6.14 -8.98
N ASN A 83 -13.59 -6.95 -9.88
CA ASN A 83 -14.95 -6.81 -10.38
C ASN A 83 -15.88 -7.64 -9.47
N PHE A 84 -16.91 -7.01 -8.91
CA PHE A 84 -17.91 -7.68 -8.08
C PHE A 84 -19.19 -8.01 -8.84
N ASP A 85 -19.31 -7.59 -10.09
CA ASP A 85 -20.45 -7.91 -10.95
C ASP A 85 -20.28 -9.27 -11.63
N ALA A 86 -21.40 -9.85 -12.08
CA ALA A 86 -21.44 -11.12 -12.79
C ALA A 86 -21.03 -11.01 -14.27
N SER A 87 -21.02 -9.79 -14.82
CA SER A 87 -20.57 -9.50 -16.18
C SER A 87 -19.09 -9.13 -16.24
N ASP A 88 -18.46 -9.38 -17.39
CA ASP A 88 -17.09 -8.91 -17.66
C ASP A 88 -17.03 -7.38 -17.58
N ALA A 89 -15.96 -6.86 -16.96
CA ALA A 89 -15.68 -5.43 -16.87
C ALA A 89 -14.45 -5.07 -17.69
N SER A 90 -14.51 -3.95 -18.39
CA SER A 90 -13.35 -3.36 -19.07
C SER A 90 -12.78 -2.23 -18.24
N VAL A 91 -11.48 -2.30 -17.93
CA VAL A 91 -10.81 -1.33 -17.06
C VAL A 91 -9.58 -0.75 -17.77
N LEU A 92 -9.47 0.57 -17.76
CA LEU A 92 -8.26 1.27 -18.16
C LEU A 92 -7.43 1.57 -16.91
N VAL A 93 -6.20 1.04 -16.90
CA VAL A 93 -5.23 1.29 -15.83
C VAL A 93 -4.41 2.54 -16.14
N LEU A 94 -4.50 3.53 -15.25
CA LEU A 94 -3.74 4.77 -15.31
C LEU A 94 -2.71 4.78 -14.19
N TYR A 95 -1.43 4.90 -14.54
CA TYR A 95 -0.37 5.03 -13.56
C TYR A 95 0.58 6.16 -13.95
N SER A 96 1.13 6.81 -12.94
CA SER A 96 2.20 7.79 -13.10
C SER A 96 3.08 7.76 -11.86
N TRP A 97 4.38 7.92 -12.03
CA TRP A 97 5.30 8.08 -10.94
C TRP A 97 6.33 9.14 -11.29
N ASP A 98 6.66 9.96 -10.31
CA ASP A 98 7.85 10.80 -10.40
C ASP A 98 9.02 9.89 -9.99
N SER A 99 9.99 9.66 -10.88
CA SER A 99 11.15 8.86 -10.50
C SER A 99 11.91 9.60 -9.39
N ILE A 100 12.01 8.99 -8.21
CA ILE A 100 12.99 9.43 -7.23
C ILE A 100 14.32 8.85 -7.68
N GLU A 101 15.17 9.67 -8.28
CA GLU A 101 16.54 9.26 -8.57
C GLU A 101 17.19 8.78 -7.27
N ALA A 102 17.98 7.70 -7.32
CA ALA A 102 18.68 7.19 -6.14
C ALA A 102 19.55 8.26 -5.44
N ALA A 103 20.00 9.27 -6.20
CA ALA A 103 20.72 10.44 -5.71
C ALA A 103 19.86 11.40 -4.86
N ASN A 104 18.55 11.43 -5.10
CA ASN A 104 17.57 12.28 -4.42
C ASN A 104 16.85 11.59 -3.26
N CYS A 105 17.15 10.30 -3.00
CA CYS A 105 16.77 9.67 -1.75
C CYS A 105 17.55 10.35 -0.61
N PRO A 106 16.86 10.90 0.42
CA PRO A 106 17.56 11.47 1.56
C PRO A 106 18.48 10.42 2.15
N ARG A 107 19.76 10.77 2.32
CA ARG A 107 20.71 9.90 3.02
C ARG A 107 20.10 9.55 4.37
N VAL A 108 19.94 8.25 4.59
CA VAL A 108 19.54 7.69 5.89
C VAL A 108 20.35 8.41 6.98
N PRO A 109 19.70 9.13 7.93
CA PRO A 109 20.41 9.88 8.96
C PRO A 109 21.39 8.97 9.70
N ARG A 110 22.56 9.48 10.07
CA ARG A 110 23.49 8.74 10.94
C ARG A 110 22.75 8.32 12.22
N GLY A 111 22.66 7.01 12.45
CA GLY A 111 21.93 6.41 13.57
C GLY A 111 20.61 5.74 13.20
N CYS A 112 20.07 5.97 12.00
CA CYS A 112 18.86 5.32 11.48
C CYS A 112 19.19 4.24 10.46
N GLN A 113 20.29 3.49 10.62
CA GLN A 113 20.57 2.38 9.72
C GLN A 113 19.35 1.44 9.72
N VAL A 114 18.76 1.32 8.53
CA VAL A 114 17.91 0.23 8.03
C VAL A 114 18.12 -1.00 8.90
N ALA A 115 17.05 -1.59 9.44
CA ALA A 115 17.10 -2.82 10.22
C ALA A 115 18.20 -3.74 9.67
N ASP A 116 19.34 -3.76 10.36
CA ASP A 116 20.48 -4.54 9.94
C ASP A 116 20.02 -5.98 10.10
N GLY A 117 19.80 -6.68 8.98
CA GLY A 117 19.26 -8.03 8.98
C GLY A 117 20.09 -8.98 9.85
N VAL A 118 21.39 -8.70 10.03
CA VAL A 118 22.29 -9.43 10.92
C VAL A 118 22.01 -9.07 12.39
N GLN A 119 21.80 -7.79 12.72
CA GLN A 119 21.38 -7.37 14.06
C GLN A 119 19.97 -7.86 14.42
N ALA A 120 19.00 -7.78 13.51
CA ALA A 120 17.64 -8.27 13.73
C ALA A 120 17.65 -9.79 13.98
N ALA A 121 18.36 -10.55 13.14
CA ALA A 121 18.55 -11.99 13.35
C ALA A 121 19.27 -12.30 14.66
N SER A 122 20.26 -11.51 15.05
CA SER A 122 20.98 -11.66 16.32
C SER A 122 20.12 -11.31 17.55
N SER A 123 19.21 -10.35 17.41
CA SER A 123 18.25 -9.98 18.46
C SER A 123 17.18 -11.05 18.64
N VAL A 124 16.67 -11.62 17.54
CA VAL A 124 15.76 -12.78 17.59
C VAL A 124 16.42 -14.00 18.24
N LYS A 125 17.67 -14.32 17.88
CA LYS A 125 18.42 -15.43 18.49
C LYS A 125 18.63 -15.24 19.99
N ARG A 126 19.00 -14.02 20.43
CA ARG A 126 19.17 -13.71 21.86
C ARG A 126 17.85 -13.81 22.64
N PHE A 127 16.76 -13.30 22.07
CA PHE A 127 15.44 -13.41 22.68
C PHE A 127 14.96 -14.86 22.79
N ALA A 128 15.16 -15.67 21.74
CA ALA A 128 14.84 -17.10 21.75
C ALA A 128 15.65 -17.88 22.81
N ALA A 129 16.95 -17.60 22.95
CA ALA A 129 17.79 -18.21 23.97
C ALA A 129 17.36 -17.81 25.39
N TRP A 130 16.98 -16.54 25.60
CA TRP A 130 16.45 -16.07 26.87
C TRP A 130 15.11 -16.76 27.21
N LEU A 131 14.20 -16.89 26.23
CA LEU A 131 12.93 -17.61 26.41
C LEU A 131 13.16 -19.07 26.79
N ALA A 132 14.05 -19.76 26.09
CA ALA A 132 14.42 -21.14 26.42
C ALA A 132 14.96 -21.22 27.86
N GLN A 133 15.95 -20.40 28.21
CA GLN A 133 16.49 -20.39 29.58
C GLN A 133 15.44 -20.09 30.65
N ARG A 134 14.48 -19.21 30.35
CA ARG A 134 13.47 -18.76 31.32
C ARG A 134 12.33 -19.76 31.52
N TYR A 135 12.01 -20.55 30.50
CA TYR A 135 10.81 -21.39 30.46
C TYR A 135 11.06 -22.87 30.12
N SER A 136 12.30 -23.30 29.85
CA SER A 136 12.64 -24.70 29.57
C SER A 136 13.06 -25.51 30.80
N SER A 137 12.78 -25.01 32.00
CA SER A 137 12.86 -25.80 33.23
C SER A 137 11.45 -26.08 33.75
N GLU A 138 10.75 -26.93 33.02
CA GLU A 138 9.79 -27.91 33.56
C GLU A 138 10.17 -29.28 32.97
#